data_AF-A0AB36GTR8-F1
#
_entry.id   AF-A0AB36GTR8-F1
#
_cell.length_a   1.000
_cell.length_b   1.000
_cell.length_c   1.000
_cell.angle_alpha   90.00
_cell.angle_beta   90.00
_cell.angle_gamma   90.00
#
_symmetry.space_group_name_H-M   'P 1'
#
loop_
_entity.id
_entity.type
_entity.pdbx_description
1 polymer ?
#
loop_
_entity_poly.entity_id
_entity_poly.type
_entity_poly.pdbx_seq_one_letter_code
_entity_poly.pdbx_strand_id
1 'polypeptide(L)'
;METTVEARLAELEARVAALEGRTTPTDAGPASTAEEGSAYWLVDALAPNEQLPDGSIIFGGNINVGKRTYAYQWQRPTNFVTDEDWAENLERLSALAHPVRGEILRRLLAAPATAAELVEEDIVSSTGTAYHHLSALTHAGWTTKSGGEYSIRPARVIPLLTIITASEDH
;
A
#
# COMPACT_ATOMS: atom_id res chain seq x y z
N MET A 1 -19.93 15.72 46.00
CA MET A 1 -19.47 14.70 45.03
C MET A 1 -19.67 15.21 43.61
N GLU A 2 -20.79 15.87 43.32
CA GLU A 2 -21.13 16.51 42.03
C GLU A 2 -20.10 17.58 41.59
N THR A 3 -19.66 18.44 42.51
CA THR A 3 -18.68 19.51 42.24
C THR A 3 -17.28 19.02 41.84
N THR A 4 -16.89 17.82 42.26
CA THR A 4 -15.60 17.22 41.90
C THR A 4 -15.62 16.66 40.48
N VAL A 5 -16.80 16.18 40.03
CA VAL A 5 -17.00 15.69 38.67
C VAL A 5 -17.04 16.86 37.69
N GLU A 6 -17.73 17.95 38.04
CA GLU A 6 -17.76 19.18 37.22
C GLU A 6 -16.37 19.79 37.04
N ALA A 7 -15.55 19.84 38.11
CA ALA A 7 -14.18 20.33 38.04
C ALA A 7 -13.28 19.43 37.16
N ARG A 8 -13.44 18.10 37.26
CA ARG A 8 -12.73 17.12 36.42
C ARG A 8 -13.14 17.21 34.96
N LEU A 9 -14.42 17.49 34.69
CA LEU A 9 -14.96 17.65 33.35
C LEU A 9 -14.43 18.93 32.69
N ALA A 10 -14.42 20.05 33.40
CA ALA A 10 -13.86 21.31 32.90
C ALA A 10 -12.36 21.20 32.59
N GLU A 11 -11.60 20.45 33.41
CA GLU A 11 -10.18 20.17 33.17
C GLU A 11 -9.96 19.30 31.91
N LEU A 12 -10.84 18.30 31.71
CA LEU A 12 -10.82 17.45 30.52
C LEU A 12 -11.18 18.23 29.25
N GLU A 13 -12.23 19.04 29.29
CA GLU A 13 -12.66 19.90 28.17
C GLU A 13 -11.55 20.89 27.78
N ALA A 14 -10.88 21.52 28.76
CA ALA A 14 -9.74 22.40 28.50
C ALA A 14 -8.55 21.66 27.85
N ARG A 15 -8.27 20.43 28.29
CA ARG A 15 -7.21 19.60 27.68
C ARG A 15 -7.56 19.14 26.27
N VAL A 16 -8.83 18.82 26.00
CA VAL A 16 -9.32 18.45 24.67
C VAL A 16 -9.24 19.65 23.72
N ALA A 17 -9.71 20.83 24.14
CA ALA A 17 -9.59 22.05 23.33
C ALA A 17 -8.13 22.39 22.99
N ALA A 18 -7.20 22.20 23.94
CA ALA A 18 -5.76 22.38 23.71
C ALA A 18 -5.12 21.28 22.83
N LEU A 19 -5.72 20.08 22.76
CA LEU A 19 -5.31 19.00 21.86
C LEU A 19 -5.85 19.23 20.43
N GLU A 20 -7.11 19.65 20.33
CA GLU A 20 -7.78 19.96 19.07
C GLU A 20 -7.14 21.18 18.40
N GLY A 21 -6.81 22.24 19.17
CA GLY A 21 -6.08 23.40 18.65
C GLY A 21 -4.67 23.06 18.13
N ARG A 22 -4.01 22.05 18.69
CA ARG A 22 -2.71 21.51 18.23
C ARG A 22 -2.81 20.56 17.04
N THR A 23 -4.02 20.06 16.74
CA THR A 23 -4.28 19.14 15.63
C THR A 23 -4.77 19.88 14.37
N THR A 24 -4.90 21.21 14.43
CA THR A 24 -4.88 22.05 13.21
C THR A 24 -3.54 21.81 12.51
N PRO A 25 -3.52 21.42 11.22
CA PRO A 25 -2.31 20.90 10.58
C PRO A 25 -1.28 22.02 10.40
N THR A 26 -0.39 22.14 11.37
CA THR A 26 0.90 22.83 11.24
C THR A 26 1.95 21.96 11.88
N ASP A 27 2.05 20.75 11.36
CA ASP A 27 3.30 20.00 11.34
C ASP A 27 3.52 19.54 9.89
N ALA A 28 3.53 20.54 9.01
CA ALA A 28 4.02 20.41 7.65
C ALA A 28 5.52 20.74 7.69
N GLY A 29 6.36 19.71 7.88
CA GLY A 29 7.69 19.72 7.26
C GLY A 29 7.56 20.02 5.78
N PRO A 30 8.54 20.70 5.16
CA PRO A 30 8.33 21.78 4.21
C PRO A 30 7.28 21.42 3.15
N ALA A 31 6.03 21.77 3.43
CA ALA A 31 5.08 22.07 2.37
C ALA A 31 5.55 23.43 1.84
N SER A 32 6.57 23.40 0.99
CA SER A 32 6.75 24.45 0.00
C SER A 32 5.37 24.69 -0.59
N THR A 33 4.89 25.92 -0.46
CA THR A 33 3.80 26.51 -1.23
C THR A 33 3.45 25.64 -2.43
N ALA A 34 2.50 24.72 -2.26
CA ALA A 34 1.81 24.15 -3.39
C ALA A 34 1.02 25.33 -3.94
N GLU A 35 1.62 26.01 -4.91
CA GLU A 35 0.93 26.97 -5.75
C GLU A 35 -0.40 26.33 -6.12
N GLU A 36 -1.49 27.02 -5.77
CA GLU A 36 -2.83 26.64 -6.17
C GLU A 36 -2.83 26.46 -7.70
N GLY A 37 -2.76 25.22 -8.20
CA GLY A 37 -2.95 24.92 -9.61
C GLY A 37 -1.85 24.18 -10.37
N SER A 38 -0.83 23.56 -9.77
CA SER A 38 0.00 22.63 -10.54
C SER A 38 -0.76 21.35 -10.87
N ALA A 39 -0.95 21.06 -12.16
CA ALA A 39 -1.48 19.80 -12.65
C ALA A 39 -0.63 18.58 -12.24
N TYR A 40 0.62 18.82 -11.80
CA TYR A 40 1.61 17.80 -11.46
C TYR A 40 2.23 18.04 -10.08
N TRP A 41 1.41 18.37 -9.07
CA TRP A 41 1.86 18.63 -7.69
C TRP A 41 2.88 17.60 -7.16
N LEU A 42 2.71 16.33 -7.50
CA LEU A 42 3.59 15.25 -7.06
C LEU A 42 4.96 15.32 -7.74
N VAL A 43 5.01 15.67 -9.02
CA VAL A 43 6.26 15.81 -9.76
C VAL A 43 7.07 16.97 -9.20
N ASP A 44 6.41 18.09 -8.94
CA ASP A 44 7.06 19.29 -8.37
C ASP A 44 7.65 19.00 -6.98
N ALA A 45 6.93 18.22 -6.16
CA ALA A 45 7.39 17.82 -4.84
C ALA A 45 8.62 16.88 -4.87
N LEU A 46 8.88 16.21 -6.00
CA LEU A 46 9.99 15.26 -6.17
C LEU A 46 11.14 15.84 -7.00
N ALA A 47 11.04 17.12 -7.39
CA ALA A 47 12.05 17.79 -8.19
C ALA A 47 13.41 17.80 -7.46
N PRO A 48 14.52 17.74 -8.21
CA PRO A 48 15.87 17.83 -7.67
C PRO A 48 16.07 18.98 -6.67
N ASN A 49 16.65 18.68 -5.51
CA ASN A 49 16.94 19.63 -4.44
C ASN A 49 18.12 19.16 -3.58
N GLU A 50 18.47 19.91 -2.52
CA GLU A 50 19.60 19.58 -1.65
C GLU A 50 19.47 18.20 -0.96
N GLN A 51 18.25 17.78 -0.60
CA GLN A 51 17.99 16.46 -0.02
C GLN A 51 17.84 15.36 -1.07
N LEU A 52 17.41 15.69 -2.29
CA LEU A 52 17.20 14.78 -3.41
C LEU A 52 17.92 15.31 -4.65
N PRO A 53 19.26 15.21 -4.75
CA PRO A 53 20.02 15.85 -5.82
C PRO A 53 19.58 15.45 -7.24
N ASP A 54 19.08 14.22 -7.39
CA ASP A 54 18.61 13.67 -8.66
C ASP A 54 17.08 13.46 -8.69
N GLY A 55 16.36 14.03 -7.72
CA GLY A 55 14.94 13.76 -7.49
C GLY A 55 14.68 12.35 -6.96
N SER A 56 13.43 11.90 -7.10
CA SER A 56 13.01 10.57 -6.62
C SER A 56 11.76 10.06 -7.33
N ILE A 57 11.55 8.75 -7.25
CA ILE A 57 10.30 8.10 -7.62
C ILE A 57 9.53 7.75 -6.36
N ILE A 58 8.24 8.10 -6.36
CA ILE A 58 7.30 7.74 -5.30
C ILE A 58 6.08 7.06 -5.90
N PHE A 59 5.51 6.13 -5.17
CA PHE A 59 4.15 5.65 -5.40
C PHE A 59 3.43 5.47 -4.07
N GLY A 60 2.11 5.49 -4.10
CA GLY A 60 1.31 5.31 -2.90
C GLY A 60 -0.16 5.20 -3.22
N GLY A 61 -0.94 4.93 -2.18
CA GLY A 61 -2.38 4.80 -2.28
C GLY A 61 -3.03 4.75 -0.91
N ASN A 62 -4.25 5.25 -0.85
CA ASN A 62 -5.14 5.14 0.29
C ASN A 62 -6.49 4.64 -0.22
N ILE A 63 -6.75 3.34 -0.01
CA ILE A 63 -7.88 2.66 -0.65
C ILE A 63 -8.69 1.85 0.36
N ASN A 64 -9.94 1.60 -0.01
CA ASN A 64 -10.81 0.63 0.63
C ASN A 64 -11.12 -0.50 -0.36
N VAL A 65 -10.81 -1.74 0.02
CA VAL A 65 -11.10 -2.94 -0.78
C VAL A 65 -11.84 -3.94 0.09
N GLY A 66 -13.11 -4.19 -0.23
CA GLY A 66 -14.01 -4.97 0.62
C GLY A 66 -14.15 -4.32 2.00
N LYS A 67 -13.81 -5.05 3.06
CA LYS A 67 -13.86 -4.58 4.46
C LYS A 67 -12.49 -4.12 4.99
N ARG A 68 -11.50 -3.92 4.12
CA ARG A 68 -10.11 -3.64 4.48
C ARG A 68 -9.68 -2.29 3.92
N THR A 69 -8.91 -1.55 4.71
CA THR A 69 -8.34 -0.26 4.34
C THR A 69 -6.82 -0.38 4.29
N TYR A 70 -6.21 0.18 3.24
CA TYR A 70 -4.78 0.19 3.05
C TYR A 70 -4.32 1.62 2.77
N ALA A 71 -3.38 2.10 3.59
CA ALA A 71 -2.64 3.33 3.36
C ALA A 71 -1.16 2.98 3.31
N TYR A 72 -0.51 3.27 2.18
CA TYR A 72 0.90 2.96 1.96
C TYR A 72 1.51 3.97 1.01
N GLN A 73 2.75 4.37 1.28
CA GLN A 73 3.58 5.15 0.38
C GLN A 73 5.00 4.59 0.41
N TRP A 74 5.69 4.72 -0.72
CA TRP A 74 7.07 4.33 -0.84
C TRP A 74 7.81 5.23 -1.81
N GLN A 75 8.95 5.75 -1.37
CA GLN A 75 9.80 6.66 -2.12
C GLN A 75 11.21 6.10 -2.20
N ARG A 76 11.85 6.26 -3.37
CA ARG A 76 13.25 5.94 -3.60
C ARG A 76 13.94 7.06 -4.37
N PRO A 77 15.14 7.51 -3.94
CA PRO A 77 15.94 8.43 -4.73
C PRO A 77 16.29 7.79 -6.08
N THR A 78 16.48 8.60 -7.11
CA THR A 78 16.69 8.14 -8.49
C THR A 78 17.84 7.13 -8.59
N ASN A 79 18.98 7.43 -7.98
CA ASN A 79 20.17 6.57 -8.00
C ASN A 79 19.92 5.15 -7.44
N PHE A 80 19.10 5.01 -6.40
CA PHE A 80 18.74 3.68 -5.86
C PHE A 80 18.00 2.84 -6.91
N VAL A 81 17.20 3.47 -7.76
CA VAL A 81 16.45 2.77 -8.80
C VAL A 81 17.30 2.55 -10.05
N THR A 82 18.18 3.48 -10.42
CA THR A 82 18.95 3.40 -11.67
C THR A 82 20.24 2.60 -11.57
N ASP A 83 20.86 2.57 -10.39
CA ASP A 83 22.23 2.06 -10.24
C ASP A 83 22.27 0.63 -9.68
N GLU A 84 21.17 0.16 -9.07
CA GLU A 84 21.05 -1.19 -8.50
C GLU A 84 20.61 -2.24 -9.54
N ASP A 85 21.00 -3.50 -9.33
CA ASP A 85 20.55 -4.62 -10.15
C ASP A 85 19.05 -4.88 -9.94
N TRP A 86 18.33 -5.13 -11.04
CA TRP A 86 16.89 -5.38 -11.05
C TRP A 86 16.53 -6.87 -11.05
N ALA A 87 17.49 -7.79 -10.95
CA ALA A 87 17.23 -9.23 -10.99
C ALA A 87 16.11 -9.67 -10.03
N GLU A 88 16.15 -9.25 -8.76
CA GLU A 88 15.09 -9.59 -7.81
C GLU A 88 13.75 -8.88 -8.11
N ASN A 89 13.78 -7.66 -8.65
CA ASN A 89 12.57 -6.94 -9.04
C ASN A 89 11.87 -7.68 -10.19
N LEU A 90 12.64 -8.12 -11.18
CA LEU A 90 12.16 -8.89 -12.32
C LEU A 90 11.65 -10.28 -11.92
N GLU A 91 12.28 -10.95 -10.96
CA GLU A 91 11.76 -12.20 -10.39
C GLU A 91 10.37 -11.99 -9.75
N ARG A 92 10.20 -10.92 -8.97
CA ARG A 92 8.92 -10.56 -8.35
C ARG A 92 7.85 -10.22 -9.38
N LEU A 93 8.21 -9.49 -10.45
CA LEU A 93 7.30 -9.16 -11.54
C LEU A 93 6.91 -10.39 -12.37
N SER A 94 7.85 -11.28 -12.65
CA SER A 94 7.60 -12.55 -13.35
C SER A 94 6.59 -13.43 -12.61
N ALA A 95 6.64 -13.42 -11.27
CA ALA A 95 5.63 -14.10 -10.45
C ALA A 95 4.21 -13.51 -10.60
N LEU A 96 4.04 -12.27 -11.07
CA LEU A 96 2.73 -11.70 -11.38
C LEU A 96 2.25 -12.05 -12.79
N ALA A 97 3.17 -12.11 -13.75
CA ALA A 97 2.91 -12.23 -15.19
C ALA A 97 2.44 -13.63 -15.64
N HIS A 98 1.38 -14.15 -15.01
CA HIS A 98 0.72 -15.38 -15.41
C HIS A 98 -0.80 -15.25 -15.18
N PRO A 99 -1.66 -15.56 -16.17
CA PRO A 99 -3.10 -15.30 -16.09
C PRO A 99 -3.75 -15.85 -14.81
N VAL A 100 -3.47 -17.11 -14.47
CA VAL A 100 -3.99 -17.75 -13.26
C VAL A 100 -3.52 -17.06 -11.98
N ARG A 101 -2.28 -16.57 -11.93
CA ARG A 101 -1.76 -15.87 -10.74
C ARG A 101 -2.40 -14.49 -10.60
N GLY A 102 -2.63 -13.80 -11.72
CA GLY A 102 -3.42 -12.57 -11.75
C GLY A 102 -4.82 -12.78 -11.19
N GLU A 103 -5.50 -13.85 -11.61
CA GLU A 103 -6.86 -14.16 -11.14
C GLU A 103 -6.88 -14.54 -9.65
N ILE A 104 -5.92 -15.34 -9.18
CA ILE A 104 -5.75 -15.62 -7.75
C ILE A 104 -5.55 -14.33 -6.96
N LEU A 105 -4.66 -13.44 -7.39
CA LEU A 105 -4.40 -12.18 -6.68
C LEU A 105 -5.65 -11.27 -6.67
N ARG A 106 -6.39 -11.20 -7.78
CA ARG A 106 -7.68 -10.49 -7.85
C ARG A 106 -8.67 -11.05 -6.83
N ARG A 107 -8.74 -12.37 -6.69
CA ARG A 107 -9.57 -13.03 -5.67
C ARG A 107 -9.10 -12.75 -4.23
N LEU A 108 -7.79 -12.73 -4.00
CA LEU A 108 -7.21 -12.47 -2.67
C LEU A 108 -7.33 -11.00 -2.22
N LEU A 109 -7.41 -10.06 -3.17
CA LEU A 109 -7.74 -8.66 -2.87
C LEU A 109 -9.10 -8.53 -2.20
N ALA A 110 -10.09 -9.32 -2.64
CA ALA A 110 -11.43 -9.31 -2.04
C ALA A 110 -11.43 -9.91 -0.62
N ALA A 111 -10.89 -11.12 -0.45
CA ALA A 111 -10.78 -11.80 0.85
C ALA A 111 -9.66 -12.86 0.82
N PRO A 112 -9.08 -13.25 1.98
CA PRO A 112 -8.24 -14.45 2.05
C PRO A 112 -8.97 -15.68 1.50
N ALA A 113 -8.21 -16.67 1.02
CA ALA A 113 -8.77 -17.92 0.50
C ALA A 113 -7.80 -19.10 0.68
N THR A 114 -8.34 -20.28 0.86
CA THR A 114 -7.64 -21.57 0.85
C THR A 114 -7.44 -22.07 -0.58
N ALA A 115 -6.54 -23.03 -0.76
CA ALA A 115 -6.36 -23.68 -2.07
C ALA A 115 -7.60 -24.44 -2.54
N ALA A 116 -8.44 -24.93 -1.61
CA ALA A 116 -9.68 -25.63 -1.94
C ALA A 116 -10.74 -24.66 -2.47
N GLU A 117 -10.93 -23.52 -1.81
CA GLU A 117 -11.87 -22.48 -2.27
C GLU A 117 -11.51 -21.97 -3.66
N LEU A 118 -10.22 -21.79 -3.97
CA LEU A 118 -9.80 -21.37 -5.32
C LEU A 118 -10.15 -22.42 -6.40
N VAL A 119 -10.21 -23.70 -6.05
CA VAL A 119 -10.64 -24.77 -6.97
C VAL A 119 -12.15 -24.81 -7.07
N GLU A 120 -12.87 -24.68 -5.95
CA GLU A 120 -14.33 -24.63 -5.90
C GLU A 120 -14.90 -23.43 -6.67
N GLU A 121 -14.15 -22.32 -6.73
CA GLU A 121 -14.49 -21.12 -7.50
C GLU A 121 -14.02 -21.19 -8.97
N ASP A 122 -13.54 -22.35 -9.45
CA ASP A 122 -13.05 -22.57 -10.81
C ASP A 122 -11.90 -21.63 -11.26
N ILE A 123 -11.19 -20.99 -10.30
CA ILE A 123 -10.03 -20.12 -10.59
C ILE A 123 -8.81 -20.97 -11.01
N VAL A 124 -8.70 -22.17 -10.46
CA VAL A 124 -7.61 -23.12 -10.71
C VAL A 124 -8.17 -24.52 -10.93
N SER A 125 -7.59 -25.25 -11.88
CA SER A 125 -8.08 -26.56 -12.32
C SER A 125 -7.91 -27.69 -11.31
N SER A 126 -7.04 -27.53 -10.31
CA SER A 126 -6.80 -28.54 -9.29
C SER A 126 -6.12 -27.94 -8.06
N THR A 127 -6.19 -28.65 -6.93
CA THR A 127 -5.48 -28.25 -5.71
C THR A 127 -3.96 -28.27 -5.88
N GLY A 128 -3.41 -29.21 -6.66
CA GLY A 128 -1.98 -29.25 -6.99
C GLY A 128 -1.54 -28.01 -7.77
N THR A 129 -2.34 -27.61 -8.77
CA THR A 129 -2.14 -26.37 -9.52
C THR A 129 -2.25 -25.13 -8.63
N ALA A 130 -3.24 -25.11 -7.72
CA ALA A 130 -3.42 -24.04 -6.75
C ALA A 130 -2.17 -23.86 -5.87
N TYR A 131 -1.67 -24.94 -5.27
CA TYR A 131 -0.47 -24.90 -4.42
C TYR A 131 0.77 -24.48 -5.20
N HIS A 132 0.92 -24.93 -6.45
CA HIS A 132 2.03 -24.50 -7.31
C HIS A 132 2.03 -22.98 -7.50
N HIS A 133 0.89 -22.39 -7.87
CA HIS A 133 0.79 -20.94 -8.07
C HIS A 133 0.92 -20.13 -6.78
N LEU A 134 0.26 -20.55 -5.70
CA LEU A 134 0.34 -19.90 -4.39
C LEU A 134 1.75 -19.96 -3.80
N SER A 135 2.45 -21.08 -4.01
CA SER A 135 3.85 -21.23 -3.62
C SER A 135 4.71 -20.23 -4.38
N ALA A 136 4.58 -20.12 -5.71
CA ALA A 136 5.34 -19.15 -6.50
C ALA A 136 5.10 -17.70 -6.04
N LEU A 137 3.85 -17.32 -5.78
CA LEU A 137 3.49 -16.00 -5.24
C LEU A 137 4.07 -15.75 -3.84
N THR A 138 4.12 -16.78 -3.00
CA THR A 138 4.65 -16.68 -1.64
C THR A 138 6.17 -16.53 -1.64
N HIS A 139 6.87 -17.30 -2.48
CA HIS A 139 8.33 -17.22 -2.65
C HIS A 139 8.75 -15.87 -3.20
N ALA A 140 8.02 -15.33 -4.18
CA ALA A 140 8.22 -13.97 -4.68
C ALA A 140 7.79 -12.87 -3.68
N GLY A 141 7.25 -13.24 -2.51
CA GLY A 141 6.92 -12.31 -1.44
C GLY A 141 5.63 -11.50 -1.66
N TRP A 142 4.73 -11.95 -2.54
CA TRP A 142 3.42 -11.33 -2.76
C TRP A 142 2.40 -11.77 -1.72
N THR A 143 2.37 -13.06 -1.40
CA THR A 143 1.38 -13.65 -0.49
C THR A 143 2.01 -14.14 0.82
N THR A 144 1.16 -14.37 1.79
CA THR A 144 1.46 -15.07 3.04
C THR A 144 0.36 -16.07 3.35
N LYS A 145 0.64 -17.05 4.21
CA LYS A 145 -0.30 -18.08 4.64
C LYS A 145 -0.48 -18.02 6.15
N SER A 146 -1.72 -18.01 6.62
CA SER A 146 -2.07 -18.11 8.05
C SER A 146 -3.34 -18.93 8.20
N GLY A 147 -3.37 -19.87 9.15
CA GLY A 147 -4.57 -20.68 9.41
C GLY A 147 -5.07 -21.52 8.23
N GLY A 148 -4.22 -21.79 7.23
CA GLY A 148 -4.61 -22.51 6.01
C GLY A 148 -5.02 -21.60 4.84
N GLU A 149 -5.35 -20.34 5.13
CA GLU A 149 -5.73 -19.34 4.15
C GLU A 149 -4.51 -18.57 3.64
N TYR A 150 -4.56 -18.19 2.37
CA TYR A 150 -3.61 -17.31 1.72
C TYR A 150 -4.18 -15.90 1.64
N SER A 151 -3.31 -14.90 1.79
CA SER A 151 -3.66 -13.49 1.61
C SER A 151 -2.49 -12.75 0.98
N ILE A 152 -2.79 -11.64 0.30
CA ILE A 152 -1.75 -10.70 -0.14
C ILE A 152 -1.14 -10.07 1.10
N ARG A 153 0.19 -9.99 1.17
CA ARG A 153 0.87 -9.30 2.26
C ARG A 153 0.39 -7.84 2.30
N PRO A 154 0.01 -7.27 3.46
CA PRO A 154 -0.52 -5.91 3.52
C PRO A 154 0.35 -4.86 2.82
N ALA A 155 1.67 -4.94 3.00
CA ALA A 155 2.65 -4.06 2.36
C ALA A 155 2.77 -4.23 0.83
N ARG A 156 2.10 -5.22 0.23
CA ARG A 156 2.12 -5.51 -1.21
C ARG A 156 0.81 -5.15 -1.91
N VAL A 157 -0.24 -4.78 -1.19
CA VAL A 157 -1.54 -4.44 -1.79
C VAL A 157 -1.44 -3.19 -2.66
N ILE A 158 -0.94 -2.08 -2.13
CA ILE A 158 -0.74 -0.85 -2.92
C ILE A 158 0.28 -1.08 -4.05
N PRO A 159 1.49 -1.66 -3.82
CA PRO A 159 2.41 -1.96 -4.92
C PRO A 159 1.80 -2.80 -6.05
N LEU A 160 1.01 -3.83 -5.73
CA LEU A 160 0.34 -4.65 -6.74
C LEU A 160 -0.58 -3.79 -7.61
N LEU A 161 -1.44 -2.97 -6.98
CA LEU A 161 -2.39 -2.13 -7.70
C LEU A 161 -1.68 -1.03 -8.49
N THR A 162 -0.60 -0.45 -7.95
CA THR A 162 0.25 0.48 -8.70
C THR A 162 0.84 -0.17 -9.95
N ILE A 163 1.32 -1.42 -9.90
CA ILE A 163 1.85 -2.12 -11.08
C ILE A 163 0.75 -2.32 -12.13
N ILE A 164 -0.47 -2.69 -11.71
CA ILE A 164 -1.59 -2.85 -12.63
C ILE A 164 -1.95 -1.50 -13.28
N THR A 165 -2.09 -0.42 -12.50
CA THR A 165 -2.39 0.91 -13.02
C THR A 165 -1.27 1.45 -13.92
N ALA A 166 0.00 1.19 -13.59
CA ALA A 166 1.15 1.57 -14.42
C ALA A 166 1.26 0.76 -15.73
N SER A 167 0.45 -0.29 -15.90
CA SER A 167 0.36 -1.06 -17.15
C SER A 167 -0.77 -0.59 -18.08
N GLU A 168 -1.57 0.39 -17.65
CA GLU A 168 -2.61 1.02 -18.45
C GLU A 168 -2.00 1.92 -19.54
N ASP A 169 -2.76 2.20 -20.60
CA ASP A 169 -2.34 3.08 -21.70
C ASP A 169 -2.55 4.55 -21.27
N HIS A 170 -1.47 5.34 -21.20
CA HIS A 170 -1.46 6.71 -20.66
C HIS A 170 -0.57 7.68 -21.45
#